data_AF-A0A7S0CRT2-F1
#
_entry.id   AF-A0A7S0CRT2-F1
#
_cell.length_a   1.000
_cell.length_b   1.000
_cell.length_c   1.000
_cell.angle_alpha   90.00
_cell.angle_beta   90.00
_cell.angle_gamma   90.00
#
_symmetry.space_group_name_H-M   'P 1'
#
loop_
_entity.id
_entity.type
_entity.pdbx_description
1 polymer ?
#
loop_
_entity_poly.entity_id
_entity_poly.type
_entity_poly.pdbx_seq_one_letter_code
_entity_poly.pdbx_strand_id
1 'polypeptide(L)'
;VTCVSSYGFHLGDGQFEALVPGWDMVNHASLNKSNAQLRFNEAQGTFEVYSKAKIPKNDQIFTSYGDLPNSELLRRYGFIDHSAEELAEAEINLGDMIQAVEETNGFEGIGMVDDRVTFMLRAKLL
;
A
#
# COMPACT_ATOMS: atom_id res chain seq x y z
N VAL A 1 -14.18 14.73 1.26
CA VAL A 1 -14.02 13.43 0.55
C VAL A 1 -12.90 12.56 1.15
N THR A 2 -12.03 13.11 2.01
CA THR A 2 -10.83 12.44 2.58
C THR A 2 -11.08 11.42 3.71
N CYS A 3 -12.22 11.47 4.41
CA CYS A 3 -12.43 10.60 5.59
C CYS A 3 -12.42 9.11 5.23
N VAL A 4 -13.12 8.72 4.16
CA VAL A 4 -13.20 7.31 3.76
C VAL A 4 -11.85 6.79 3.28
N SER A 5 -11.07 7.59 2.54
CA SER A 5 -9.75 7.17 2.06
C SER A 5 -8.72 6.97 3.17
N SER A 6 -8.81 7.73 4.27
CA SER A 6 -7.84 7.67 5.36
C SER A 6 -8.24 6.74 6.50
N TYR A 7 -9.55 6.48 6.69
CA TYR A 7 -10.07 5.75 7.84
C TYR A 7 -10.93 4.53 7.46
N GLY A 8 -11.17 4.32 6.17
CA GLY A 8 -11.90 3.17 5.66
C GLY A 8 -11.07 1.87 5.72
N PHE A 9 -11.75 0.78 6.05
CA PHE A 9 -11.22 -0.57 6.01
C PHE A 9 -11.94 -1.38 4.95
N HIS A 10 -11.18 -2.14 4.16
CA HIS A 10 -11.72 -3.06 3.17
C HIS A 10 -12.13 -4.38 3.83
N LEU A 11 -13.38 -4.79 3.59
CA LEU A 11 -13.95 -6.04 4.10
C LEU A 11 -14.40 -6.94 2.95
N GLY A 12 -14.42 -8.26 3.20
CA GLY A 12 -14.86 -9.26 2.23
C GLY A 12 -14.10 -9.17 0.91
N ASP A 13 -12.77 -9.17 0.96
CA ASP A 13 -11.88 -9.02 -0.19
C ASP A 13 -12.10 -7.73 -1.01
N GLY A 14 -12.45 -6.63 -0.33
CA GLY A 14 -12.62 -5.32 -0.96
C GLY A 14 -14.03 -5.05 -1.50
N GLN A 15 -15.01 -5.90 -1.18
CA GLN A 15 -16.40 -5.67 -1.56
C GLN A 15 -17.04 -4.51 -0.79
N PHE A 16 -16.60 -4.26 0.44
CA PHE A 16 -17.18 -3.24 1.30
C PHE A 16 -16.09 -2.34 1.90
N GLU A 17 -16.39 -1.05 2.02
CA GLU A 17 -15.67 -0.12 2.87
C GLU A 17 -16.45 0.12 4.16
N ALA A 18 -15.76 0.02 5.29
CA ALA A 18 -16.35 0.30 6.59
C ALA A 18 -15.43 1.21 7.42
N LEU A 19 -16.04 2.06 8.24
CA LEU A 19 -15.35 2.70 9.35
C LEU A 19 -15.44 1.79 10.56
N VAL A 20 -14.33 1.57 11.26
CA VAL A 20 -14.26 0.73 12.47
C VAL A 20 -13.97 1.64 13.67
N PRO A 21 -15.01 2.10 14.40
CA PRO A 21 -14.84 3.06 15.47
C PRO A 21 -13.85 2.60 16.53
N GLY A 22 -12.94 3.49 16.93
CA GLY A 22 -11.93 3.24 17.95
C GLY A 22 -10.65 2.64 17.36
N TRP A 23 -10.76 1.74 16.38
CA TRP A 23 -9.59 1.23 15.67
C TRP A 23 -9.04 2.23 14.64
N ASP A 24 -9.92 3.04 14.05
CA ASP A 24 -9.60 4.17 13.17
C ASP A 24 -8.74 5.26 13.84
N MET A 25 -8.58 5.24 15.17
CA MET A 25 -7.70 6.13 15.93
C MET A 25 -6.25 5.61 16.05
N VAL A 26 -5.99 4.36 15.65
CA VAL A 26 -4.67 3.71 15.82
C VAL A 26 -3.75 4.09 14.67
N ASN A 27 -2.63 4.74 14.99
CA ASN A 27 -1.70 5.24 13.99
C ASN A 27 -0.89 4.13 13.29
N HIS A 28 -0.42 4.47 12.08
CA HIS A 28 0.48 3.66 11.28
C HIS A 28 1.89 3.57 11.89
N ALA A 29 2.49 2.40 11.75
CA ALA A 29 3.93 2.19 11.70
C ALA A 29 4.24 1.09 10.66
N SER A 30 5.48 1.07 10.16
CA SER A 30 5.95 0.02 9.26
C SER A 30 5.70 -1.40 9.80
N LEU A 31 5.64 -2.41 8.93
CA LEU A 31 5.26 -3.78 9.31
C LEU A 31 6.06 -4.34 10.50
N ASN A 32 7.35 -4.01 10.58
CA ASN A 32 8.27 -4.42 11.64
C ASN A 32 8.08 -3.67 12.97
N LYS A 33 7.48 -2.46 12.93
CA LYS A 33 7.24 -1.61 14.11
C LYS A 33 5.78 -1.65 14.58
N SER A 34 4.85 -2.08 13.73
CA SER A 34 3.45 -2.29 14.10
C SER A 34 3.31 -3.37 15.19
N ASN A 35 2.65 -3.02 16.29
CA ASN A 35 2.55 -3.86 17.48
C ASN A 35 1.12 -4.39 17.74
N ALA A 36 0.14 -3.99 16.91
CA ALA A 36 -1.22 -4.51 16.92
C ALA A 36 -1.81 -4.64 15.51
N GLN A 37 -2.79 -5.54 15.36
CA GLN A 37 -3.53 -5.72 14.12
C GLN A 37 -5.01 -5.99 14.37
N LEU A 38 -5.85 -5.55 13.43
CA LEU A 38 -7.26 -5.91 13.36
C LEU A 38 -7.42 -7.20 12.55
N ARG A 39 -8.37 -8.04 12.95
CA ARG A 39 -8.86 -9.17 12.16
C ARG A 39 -10.38 -9.16 12.19
N PHE A 40 -10.99 -9.56 11.09
CA PHE A 40 -12.43 -9.82 11.06
C PHE A 40 -12.66 -11.31 11.32
N ASN A 41 -13.44 -11.62 12.35
CA ASN A 41 -13.88 -12.98 12.66
C ASN A 41 -15.23 -13.21 12.00
N GLU A 42 -15.22 -13.85 10.83
CA GLU A 42 -16.44 -14.10 10.05
C GLU A 42 -17.45 -14.97 10.80
N ALA A 43 -16.99 -15.94 11.59
CA ALA A 43 -17.87 -16.84 12.32
C ALA A 43 -18.66 -16.13 13.43
N GLN A 44 -18.10 -15.05 13.99
CA GLN A 44 -18.74 -14.25 15.04
C GLN A 44 -19.30 -12.92 14.53
N GLY A 45 -18.97 -12.52 13.29
CA GLY A 45 -19.35 -11.23 12.72
C GLY A 45 -18.73 -10.04 13.47
N THR A 46 -17.51 -10.20 14.00
CA THR A 46 -16.87 -9.23 14.90
C THR A 46 -15.48 -8.83 14.41
N PHE A 47 -15.05 -7.63 14.80
CA PHE A 47 -13.64 -7.23 14.69
C PHE A 47 -12.90 -7.55 15.98
N GLU A 48 -11.75 -8.17 15.84
CA GLU A 48 -10.89 -8.60 16.95
C GLU A 48 -9.52 -7.95 16.80
N VAL A 49 -9.05 -7.34 17.89
CA VAL A 49 -7.74 -6.67 17.96
C VAL A 49 -6.76 -7.58 18.66
N TYR A 50 -5.61 -7.80 18.03
CA TYR A 50 -4.54 -8.63 18.58
C TYR A 50 -3.24 -7.84 18.69
N SER A 51 -2.57 -7.95 19.84
CA SER A 51 -1.19 -7.52 19.99
C SER A 51 -0.25 -8.50 19.29
N LYS A 52 0.66 -8.00 18.46
CA LYS A 52 1.73 -8.78 17.81
C LYS A 52 2.96 -8.97 18.71
N ALA A 53 3.10 -8.11 19.72
CA ALA A 53 4.19 -8.12 20.69
C ALA A 53 3.70 -7.59 22.05
N LYS A 54 4.54 -7.69 23.07
CA LYS A 54 4.28 -7.02 24.36
C LYS A 54 4.32 -5.50 24.17
N ILE A 55 3.27 -4.81 24.60
CA ILE A 55 3.18 -3.35 24.56
C ILE A 55 3.36 -2.81 25.99
N PRO A 56 4.45 -2.08 26.28
CA PRO A 56 4.66 -1.47 27.59
C PRO A 56 3.54 -0.50 27.97
N LYS A 57 3.35 -0.29 29.27
CA LYS A 57 2.38 0.68 29.77
C LYS A 57 2.77 2.08 29.27
N ASN A 58 1.78 2.81 28.75
CA ASN A 58 1.91 4.15 28.17
C ASN A 58 2.58 4.22 26.79
N ASP A 59 3.06 3.10 26.24
CA ASP A 59 3.52 3.07 24.86
C ASP A 59 2.32 3.12 23.91
N GLN A 60 2.54 3.74 22.76
CA GLN A 60 1.54 3.86 21.74
C GLN A 60 1.28 2.52 21.04
N ILE A 61 -0.01 2.25 20.80
CA ILE A 61 -0.43 1.15 19.94
C ILE A 61 -0.30 1.62 18.50
N PHE A 62 0.38 0.82 17.69
CA PHE A 62 0.58 1.05 16.26
C PHE A 62 0.04 -0.13 15.47
N THR A 63 -0.62 0.17 14.37
CA THR A 63 -0.95 -0.82 13.35
C THR A 63 -0.19 -0.53 12.06
N SER A 64 -0.27 -1.43 11.08
CA SER A 64 0.23 -1.17 9.73
C SER A 64 -0.97 -0.96 8.82
N TYR A 65 -0.88 0.07 7.97
CA TYR A 65 -1.88 0.35 6.94
C TYR A 65 -1.60 -0.43 5.63
N GLY A 66 -0.59 -1.30 5.67
CA GLY A 66 -0.03 -1.95 4.49
C GLY A 66 1.41 -1.52 4.24
N ASP A 67 2.00 -2.14 3.23
CA ASP A 67 3.33 -1.81 2.71
C ASP A 67 3.17 -0.70 1.66
N LEU A 68 3.11 0.55 2.14
CA LEU A 68 2.79 1.73 1.31
C LEU A 68 4.00 2.67 1.25
N PRO A 69 4.39 3.15 0.04
CA PRO A 69 5.41 4.18 -0.07
C PRO A 69 4.91 5.52 0.48
N ASN A 70 5.84 6.44 0.75
CA ASN A 70 5.52 7.78 1.26
C ASN A 70 4.61 8.59 0.32
N SER A 71 4.67 8.35 -1.00
CA SER A 71 3.73 8.94 -1.96
C SER A 71 2.28 8.55 -1.67
N GLU A 72 2.02 7.28 -1.37
CA GLU A 72 0.70 6.75 -1.05
C GLU A 72 0.26 7.15 0.37
N LEU A 73 1.16 7.15 1.34
CA LEU A 73 0.88 7.65 2.68
C LEU A 73 0.45 9.12 2.65
N LEU A 74 1.16 9.95 1.89
CA LEU A 74 0.83 11.37 1.76
C LEU A 74 -0.51 11.56 1.03
N ARG A 75 -0.71 10.84 -0.08
CA ARG A 75 -1.91 10.97 -0.92
C ARG A 75 -3.18 10.51 -0.21
N ARG A 76 -3.12 9.40 0.55
CA ARG A 76 -4.30 8.78 1.18
C ARG A 76 -4.50 9.21 2.64
N TYR A 77 -3.43 9.44 3.39
CA TYR A 77 -3.48 9.66 4.84
C TYR A 77 -2.92 11.02 5.28
N GLY A 78 -2.32 11.79 4.38
CA GLY A 78 -1.87 13.15 4.66
C GLY A 78 -0.60 13.25 5.51
N PHE A 79 0.19 12.18 5.62
CA PHE A 79 1.47 12.16 6.34
C PHE A 79 2.52 11.33 5.59
N ILE A 80 3.79 11.42 6.01
CA ILE A 80 4.89 10.57 5.55
C ILE A 80 5.55 9.89 6.75
N ASP A 81 6.08 8.68 6.56
CA ASP A 81 6.92 7.99 7.55
C ASP A 81 8.39 8.31 7.27
N HIS A 82 8.97 9.18 8.11
CA HIS A 82 10.39 9.53 8.07
C HIS A 82 11.32 8.39 8.49
N SER A 83 10.75 7.35 9.13
CA SER A 83 11.48 6.21 9.65
C SER A 83 11.47 5.01 8.69
N ALA A 84 10.74 5.12 7.57
CA ALA A 84 10.76 4.16 6.49
C ALA A 84 12.01 4.39 5.63
N GLU A 85 13.08 3.63 5.92
CA GLU A 85 14.33 3.68 5.16
C GLU A 85 14.23 2.97 3.80
N GLU A 86 13.13 2.23 3.53
CA GLU A 86 13.11 1.18 2.50
C GLU A 86 12.18 1.40 1.28
N LEU A 87 11.29 2.40 1.25
CA LEU A 87 10.28 2.51 0.18
C LEU A 87 10.30 3.85 -0.58
N ALA A 88 11.47 4.19 -1.13
CA ALA A 88 11.55 5.24 -2.15
C ALA A 88 11.08 4.67 -3.49
N GLU A 89 9.76 4.69 -3.70
CA GLU A 89 9.16 4.32 -4.99
C GLU A 89 8.99 5.56 -5.87
N ALA A 90 9.34 5.42 -7.15
CA ALA A 90 9.08 6.41 -8.18
C ALA A 90 8.31 5.73 -9.31
N GLU A 91 7.15 6.28 -9.66
CA GLU A 91 6.39 5.84 -10.81
C GLU A 91 6.95 6.50 -12.07
N ILE A 92 7.20 5.69 -13.11
CA ILE A 92 7.59 6.15 -14.44
C ILE A 92 6.42 5.85 -15.38
N ASN A 93 5.99 6.84 -16.16
CA ASN A 93 4.96 6.60 -17.15
C ASN A 93 5.49 5.66 -18.23
N LEU A 94 4.72 4.61 -18.56
CA LEU A 94 5.12 3.63 -19.56
C LEU A 94 5.35 4.27 -20.95
N GLY A 95 4.57 5.27 -21.32
CA GLY A 95 4.74 6.01 -22.57
C GLY A 95 6.09 6.73 -22.63
N ASP A 96 6.47 7.41 -21.55
CA ASP A 96 7.77 8.09 -21.44
C ASP A 96 8.93 7.09 -21.54
N MET A 97 8.77 5.91 -20.93
CA MET A 97 9.77 4.83 -21.01
C MET A 97 9.91 4.29 -22.45
N ILE A 98 8.79 4.07 -23.15
CA ILE A 98 8.80 3.61 -24.55
C ILE A 98 9.47 4.65 -25.45
N GLN A 99 9.08 5.92 -25.31
CA GLN A 99 9.67 7.02 -26.07
C GLN A 99 11.19 7.09 -25.88
N ALA A 100 11.67 7.04 -24.64
CA ALA A 100 13.09 7.07 -24.33
C ALA A 100 13.86 5.89 -24.97
N VAL A 101 13.25 4.70 -25.03
CA VAL A 101 13.83 3.52 -25.67
C VAL A 101 13.88 3.66 -27.19
N GLU A 102 12.83 4.19 -27.82
CA GLU A 102 12.80 4.47 -29.26
C GLU A 102 13.89 5.46 -29.67
N GLU A 103 14.04 6.56 -28.90
CA GLU A 103 15.05 7.59 -29.11
C GLU A 103 16.49 7.08 -28.94
N THR A 104 16.72 6.08 -28.07
CA THR A 104 18.06 5.57 -27.77
C THR A 104 18.49 4.43 -28.71
N ASN A 105 17.55 3.56 -29.12
CA ASN A 105 17.88 2.31 -29.83
C ASN A 105 17.36 2.24 -31.27
N GLY A 106 16.62 3.24 -31.76
CA GLY A 106 16.11 3.26 -33.13
C GLY A 106 15.12 2.13 -33.44
N PHE A 107 14.26 1.77 -32.48
CA PHE A 107 13.21 0.77 -32.72
C PHE A 107 12.15 1.31 -33.68
N GLU A 108 11.97 0.67 -34.83
CA GLU A 108 10.89 0.97 -35.76
C GLU A 108 9.60 0.23 -35.35
N GLY A 109 8.73 0.89 -34.57
CA GLY A 109 7.29 0.60 -34.57
C GLY A 109 6.69 -0.04 -33.31
N ILE A 110 5.55 0.51 -32.91
CA ILE A 110 4.69 0.14 -31.75
C ILE A 110 4.34 -1.36 -31.71
N GLY A 111 4.25 -2.04 -32.86
CA GLY A 111 3.85 -3.45 -32.93
C GLY A 111 4.84 -4.44 -32.31
N MET A 112 6.12 -4.08 -32.16
CA MET A 112 7.16 -4.95 -31.58
C MET A 112 7.35 -4.71 -30.07
N VAL A 113 6.91 -3.54 -29.59
CA VAL A 113 6.92 -3.16 -28.17
C VAL A 113 5.80 -3.88 -27.41
N ASP A 114 4.64 -4.07 -28.04
CA ASP A 114 3.47 -4.72 -27.42
C ASP A 114 3.80 -6.17 -27.02
N ASP A 115 4.51 -6.92 -27.87
CA ASP A 115 4.92 -8.31 -27.58
C ASP A 115 5.98 -8.39 -26.46
N ARG A 116 6.91 -7.42 -26.38
CA ARG A 116 7.99 -7.42 -25.37
C ARG A 116 7.58 -6.86 -24.03
N VAL A 117 6.72 -5.83 -24.00
CA VAL A 117 6.11 -5.33 -22.77
C VAL A 117 5.14 -6.38 -22.21
N THR A 118 4.35 -7.04 -23.08
CA THR A 118 3.55 -8.21 -22.68
C THR A 118 4.43 -9.34 -22.16
N PHE A 119 5.61 -9.58 -22.74
CA PHE A 119 6.58 -10.55 -22.22
C PHE A 119 7.12 -10.17 -20.84
N MET A 120 7.52 -8.92 -20.60
CA MET A 120 7.99 -8.48 -19.27
C MET A 120 6.89 -8.52 -18.21
N LEU A 121 5.66 -8.14 -18.57
CA LEU A 121 4.48 -8.25 -17.70
C LEU A 121 4.10 -9.71 -17.39
N ARG A 122 4.27 -10.63 -18.36
CA ARG A 122 4.04 -12.08 -18.17
C ARG A 122 5.16 -12.78 -17.42
N ALA A 123 6.39 -12.26 -17.49
CA ALA A 123 7.57 -12.90 -16.91
C ALA A 123 7.74 -12.68 -15.39
N LYS A 124 6.90 -11.87 -14.73
CA LYS A 124 7.05 -11.51 -13.29
C LYS A 124 8.51 -11.14 -12.95
N LEU A 125 9.08 -10.22 -13.72
CA LEU A 125 10.42 -9.66 -13.45
C LEU A 125 10.38 -8.35 -12.65
N LEU A 126 9.24 -8.07 -12.00
CA LEU A 126 9.07 -7.09 -10.93
C LEU A 126 8.54 -7.84 -9.70
#